data_AF-A0A920MI06-F1
#
_entry.id   AF-A0A920MI06-F1
#
_cell.length_a   1.000
_cell.length_b   1.000
_cell.length_c   1.000
_cell.angle_alpha   90.00
_cell.angle_beta   90.00
_cell.angle_gamma   90.00
#
_symmetry.space_group_name_H-M   'P 1'
#
loop_
_entity.id
_entity.type
_entity.pdbx_description
1 polymer ?
#
loop_
_entity_poly.entity_id
_entity_poly.type
_entity_poly.pdbx_seq_one_letter_code
_entity_poly.pdbx_strand_id
1 'polypeptide(L)' 'MLDQSRIKDIRTKHEETNTQAVLDGKINNFIKESLKNGY' A
#
# COMPACT_ATOMS: atom_id res chain seq x y z
N MET A 1 8.90 0.04 -21.50
CA MET A 1 8.25 -0.65 -20.38
C MET A 1 8.06 0.39 -19.29
N LEU A 2 6.81 0.69 -18.94
CA LEU A 2 6.45 1.76 -18.01
C LEU A 2 6.91 1.35 -16.60
N ASP A 3 7.58 2.26 -15.91
CA ASP A 3 8.05 2.08 -14.54
C ASP A 3 6.92 1.48 -13.69
N GLN A 4 7.19 0.33 -13.06
CA GLN A 4 6.25 -0.27 -12.13
C GLN A 4 6.26 0.59 -10.87
N SER A 5 5.57 1.73 -10.93
CA SER A 5 5.30 2.57 -9.78
C SER A 5 4.87 1.66 -8.65
N ARG A 6 5.57 1.72 -7.52
CA ARG A 6 5.28 0.95 -6.31
C ARG A 6 5.04 1.93 -5.18
N ILE A 7 4.00 1.70 -4.41
CA ILE A 7 3.74 2.45 -3.18
C ILE A 7 4.11 1.57 -2.00
N LYS A 8 4.97 2.10 -1.14
CA LYS A 8 5.43 1.44 0.08
C LYS A 8 5.00 2.23 1.31
N ASP A 9 4.38 1.56 2.27
CA ASP A 9 4.19 2.10 3.60
C ASP A 9 5.37 1.67 4.50
N ILE A 10 6.09 2.65 5.03
CA ILE A 10 7.30 2.45 5.83
C ILE A 10 6.96 1.90 7.24
N ARG A 11 5.76 2.19 7.75
CA ARG A 11 5.32 1.79 9.10
C ARG A 11 4.96 0.32 9.15
N THR A 12 4.37 -0.20 8.07
CA THR A 12 3.95 -1.60 7.95
C THR A 12 4.89 -2.45 7.12
N LYS A 13 5.83 -1.83 6.39
CA LYS A 13 6.62 -2.45 5.31
C LYS A 13 5.75 -3.06 4.20
N HIS A 14 4.46 -2.72 4.13
CA HIS A 14 3.56 -3.20 3.09
C HIS A 14 3.84 -2.48 1.76
N GLU A 15 3.88 -3.23 0.66
CA GLU A 15 4.19 -2.75 -0.68
C GLU A 15 3.08 -3.15 -1.65
N GLU A 16 2.64 -2.19 -2.46
CA GLU A 16 1.61 -2.40 -3.47
C GLU A 16 2.14 -1.95 -4.84
N THR A 17 1.96 -2.81 -5.84
CA THR A 17 2.35 -2.57 -7.24
C THR A 17 1.22 -1.91 -8.03
N ASN A 18 -0.03 -2.05 -7.59
CA ASN A 18 -1.17 -1.38 -8.21
C ASN A 18 -1.38 0.03 -7.64
N THR A 19 -0.52 0.95 -8.05
CA THR A 19 -0.55 2.34 -7.57
C THR A 19 -1.82 3.09 -7.97
N GLN A 20 -2.42 2.75 -9.11
CA GLN A 20 -3.66 3.35 -9.55
C GLN A 20 -4.80 3.08 -8.55
N ALA A 21 -4.93 1.83 -8.08
CA ALA A 21 -5.93 1.47 -7.09
C ALA A 21 -5.75 2.25 -5.77
N VAL A 22 -4.50 2.48 -5.36
CA VAL A 22 -4.18 3.25 -4.16
C VAL A 22 -4.56 4.73 -4.33
N LEU A 23 -4.25 5.31 -5.49
CA LEU A 23 -4.62 6.69 -5.84
C LEU A 23 -6.13 6.87 -6.00
N ASP A 24 -6.84 5.82 -6.45
CA ASP A 24 -8.30 5.77 -6.51
C ASP A 24 -8.95 5.54 -5.12
N GLY A 25 -8.15 5.47 -4.04
CA GLY A 25 -8.61 5.37 -2.66
C GLY A 25 -8.80 3.95 -2.12
N LYS A 26 -8.38 2.91 -2.85
CA LYS A 26 -8.42 1.51 -2.38
C LYS A 26 -7.28 1.18 -1.41
N ILE A 27 -7.20 1.93 -0.30
CA ILE A 27 -6.14 1.79 0.72
C ILE A 27 -6.47 0.77 1.83
N ASN A 28 -7.53 -0.04 1.65
CA ASN A 28 -7.97 -1.01 2.66
C ASN A 28 -6.87 -2.00 3.08
N ASN A 29 -5.99 -2.40 2.14
CA ASN A 29 -4.87 -3.28 2.46
C ASN A 29 -3.86 -2.60 3.39
N PHE A 30 -3.52 -1.33 3.12
CA PHE A 30 -2.64 -0.55 3.99
C PHE A 30 -3.23 -0.37 5.39
N ILE A 31 -4.54 -0.11 5.50
CA ILE A 31 -5.22 0.04 6.79
C ILE A 31 -5.20 -1.28 7.58
N LYS A 32 -5.51 -2.42 6.94
CA LYS A 32 -5.47 -3.74 7.59
C LYS A 32 -4.08 -4.08 8.11
N GLU A 33 -3.05 -3.80 7.31
CA GLU A 33 -1.66 -4.05 7.71
C GLU A 33 -1.22 -3.10 8.83
N SER A 34 -1.70 -1.86 8.83
CA SER A 34 -1.44 -0.91 9.92
C SER A 34 -2.12 -1.33 11.23
N LEU A 35 -3.32 -1.93 11.16
CA LEU A 35 -4.01 -2.47 12.32
C LEU A 35 -3.30 -3.69 12.89
N LYS A 36 -2.75 -4.58 12.04
CA LYS A 36 -1.96 -5.73 12.49
C LYS A 36 -0.67 -5.33 13.19
N ASN A 37 0.00 -4.27 12.75
CA ASN A 37 1.25 -3.82 13.36
C ASN A 37 1.07 -3.01 14.66
N GLY A 38 -0.18 -2.69 15.04
CA GLY A 38 -0.50 -1.80 16.15
C GLY A 38 -1.18 -2.45 17.35
N TYR A 39 -1.27 -3.79 17.39
CA TYR A 39 -1.77 -4.56 18.54
C TYR A 39 -0.78 -5.64 18.96
#